data_AF-A0A9E2KEQ3-F1
#
_entry.id   AF-A0A9E2KEQ3-F1
#
_cell.length_a   1.000
_cell.length_b   1.000
_cell.length_c   1.000
_cell.angle_alpha   90.00
_cell.angle_beta   90.00
_cell.angle_gamma   90.00
#
_symmetry.space_group_name_H-M   'P 1'
#
loop_
_entity.id
_entity.type
_entity.pdbx_description
1 polymer ?
#
loop_
_entity_poly.entity_id
_entity_poly.type
_entity_poly.pdbx_seq_one_letter_code
_entity_poly.pdbx_strand_id
1 'polypeptide(L)'
;MKGLSYSLLRAACALVIGLVLVLFPDQAAQYLVVTVGCVFLVPSFISIVAWFARPAAGRGGFPLLGVGSFLFGLWLVIAPAFFADLLTYVLGFILLMGGVQQIAALSAARRWMRVPAGAYVVPVLILLAGLFALFNPLGARSTVFVVIGISSFVYALSELVNWFGFLRRRPKDTPLPQADGEVEDAEIVE
;
A
#
# COMPACT_ATOMS: atom_id res chain seq x y z
N MET A 1 1.24 5.45 29.03
CA MET A 1 0.06 4.71 28.55
C MET A 1 -0.38 5.04 27.11
N LYS A 2 0.34 5.89 26.34
CA LYS A 2 -0.10 6.33 24.99
C LYS A 2 0.31 5.41 23.82
N GLY A 3 1.28 4.51 24.01
CA GLY A 3 1.71 3.57 22.95
C GLY A 3 0.83 2.33 22.78
N LEU A 4 0.10 1.92 23.83
CA LEU A 4 -0.66 0.65 23.84
C LEU A 4 -1.98 0.74 23.04
N SER A 5 -2.64 1.90 23.08
CA SER A 5 -3.89 2.15 22.37
C SER A 5 -3.69 2.30 20.87
N TYR A 6 -2.54 2.85 20.43
CA TYR A 6 -2.25 3.03 19.01
C TYR A 6 -1.99 1.68 18.31
N SER A 7 -1.26 0.76 18.94
CA SER A 7 -1.04 -0.59 18.40
C SER A 7 -2.34 -1.40 18.31
N LEU A 8 -3.20 -1.32 19.33
CA LEU A 8 -4.53 -1.96 19.31
C LEU A 8 -5.45 -1.38 18.25
N LEU A 9 -5.53 -0.05 18.15
CA LEU A 9 -6.33 0.63 17.13
C LEU A 9 -5.84 0.23 15.74
N ARG A 10 -4.52 0.22 15.50
CA ARG A 10 -3.94 -0.20 14.23
C ARG A 10 -4.25 -1.66 13.90
N ALA A 11 -4.10 -2.57 14.87
CA ALA A 11 -4.40 -3.99 14.67
C ALA A 11 -5.89 -4.22 14.39
N ALA A 12 -6.78 -3.57 15.15
CA ALA A 12 -8.22 -3.63 14.93
C ALA A 12 -8.62 -3.05 13.56
N CYS A 13 -8.07 -1.89 13.19
CA CYS A 13 -8.29 -1.30 11.86
C CYS A 13 -7.77 -2.21 10.74
N ALA A 14 -6.57 -2.77 10.87
CA ALA A 14 -6.00 -3.68 9.88
C ALA A 14 -6.84 -4.95 9.74
N LEU A 15 -7.41 -5.47 10.84
CA LEU A 15 -8.30 -6.62 10.83
C LEU A 15 -9.61 -6.34 10.10
N VAL A 16 -10.25 -5.18 10.39
CA VAL A 16 -11.48 -4.75 9.70
C VAL A 16 -11.22 -4.53 8.21
N ILE A 17 -10.14 -3.82 7.87
CA ILE A 17 -9.75 -3.56 6.48
C ILE A 17 -9.47 -4.88 5.75
N GLY A 18 -8.66 -5.77 6.35
CA GLY A 18 -8.34 -7.08 5.77
C GLY A 18 -9.60 -7.92 5.51
N LEU A 19 -10.54 -7.95 6.46
CA LEU A 19 -11.81 -8.65 6.30
C LEU A 19 -12.66 -8.05 5.18
N VAL A 20 -12.79 -6.72 5.12
CA VAL A 20 -13.54 -6.03 4.06
C VAL A 20 -12.94 -6.32 2.68
N LEU A 21 -11.61 -6.32 2.55
CA LEU A 21 -10.92 -6.62 1.30
C LEU A 21 -11.17 -8.06 0.82
N VAL A 22 -11.27 -9.02 1.74
CA VAL A 22 -11.56 -10.43 1.41
C VAL A 22 -13.02 -10.61 1.00
N LEU A 23 -13.96 -9.95 1.68
CA LEU A 23 -15.38 -10.10 1.42
C LEU A 23 -15.86 -9.32 0.19
N PHE A 24 -15.26 -8.17 -0.09
CA PHE A 24 -15.67 -7.27 -1.18
C PHE A 24 -14.49 -6.78 -2.03
N PRO A 25 -13.71 -7.67 -2.65
CA PRO A 25 -12.50 -7.30 -3.39
C PRO A 25 -12.81 -6.45 -4.63
N ASP A 26 -13.92 -6.73 -5.33
CA ASP A 26 -14.33 -5.94 -6.50
C ASP A 26 -14.71 -4.50 -6.15
N GLN A 27 -15.41 -4.31 -5.02
CA GLN A 27 -15.78 -2.99 -4.54
C GLN A 27 -14.56 -2.23 -4.01
N ALA A 28 -13.62 -2.94 -3.36
CA ALA A 28 -12.38 -2.34 -2.89
C ALA A 28 -11.56 -1.71 -4.02
N ALA A 29 -11.46 -2.39 -5.17
CA ALA A 29 -10.77 -1.86 -6.35
C ALA A 29 -11.42 -0.56 -6.87
N GLN A 30 -12.75 -0.54 -6.97
CA GLN A 30 -13.48 0.65 -7.42
C GLN A 30 -13.37 1.81 -6.43
N TYR A 31 -13.47 1.53 -5.13
CA TYR A 31 -13.30 2.56 -4.10
C TYR A 31 -11.89 3.14 -4.08
N LEU A 32 -10.86 2.34 -4.38
CA LEU A 32 -9.50 2.85 -4.54
C LEU A 32 -9.46 3.88 -5.68
N VAL A 33 -10.00 3.54 -6.84
CA VAL A 33 -10.05 4.43 -8.01
C VAL A 33 -10.82 5.72 -7.71
N VAL A 34 -11.99 5.63 -7.07
CA VAL A 34 -12.77 6.79 -6.63
C VAL A 34 -11.97 7.66 -5.66
N THR A 35 -11.28 7.04 -4.70
CA THR A 35 -10.45 7.77 -3.71
C THR A 35 -9.33 8.55 -4.41
N VAL A 36 -8.62 7.91 -5.35
CA VAL A 36 -7.59 8.59 -6.17
C VAL A 36 -8.20 9.74 -6.97
N GLY A 37 -9.38 9.53 -7.58
CA GLY A 37 -10.13 10.58 -8.28
C GLY A 37 -10.43 11.78 -7.38
N CYS A 38 -10.95 11.55 -6.18
CA CYS A 38 -11.22 12.61 -5.19
C CYS A 38 -9.94 13.36 -4.77
N VAL A 39 -8.83 12.64 -4.55
CA VAL A 39 -7.53 13.24 -4.22
C VAL A 39 -7.01 14.11 -5.36
N PHE A 40 -7.30 13.76 -6.62
CA PHE A 40 -6.98 14.60 -7.78
C PHE A 40 -7.92 15.80 -7.91
N LEU A 41 -9.20 15.66 -7.58
CA LEU A 41 -10.20 16.72 -7.75
C LEU A 41 -9.93 17.96 -6.90
N VAL A 42 -9.64 17.79 -5.61
CA VAL A 42 -9.45 18.90 -4.66
C VAL A 42 -8.33 19.88 -5.06
N PRO A 43 -7.07 19.45 -5.26
CA PRO A 43 -5.99 20.35 -5.67
C PRO A 43 -6.21 20.92 -7.07
N SER A 44 -6.83 20.16 -7.98
CA SER A 44 -7.11 20.63 -9.34
C SER A 44 -8.16 21.73 -9.35
N PHE A 45 -9.21 21.60 -8.54
CA PHE A 45 -10.22 22.63 -8.36
C PHE A 45 -9.60 23.92 -7.78
N ILE A 46 -8.77 23.78 -6.74
CA ILE A 46 -8.06 24.93 -6.14
C ILE A 46 -7.17 25.61 -7.19
N SER A 47 -6.45 24.85 -8.02
CA SER A 47 -5.60 25.38 -9.09
C SER A 47 -6.37 26.21 -10.12
N ILE A 48 -7.55 25.73 -10.55
CA ILE A 48 -8.43 26.44 -11.49
C ILE A 48 -8.95 27.74 -10.87
N VAL A 49 -9.49 27.67 -9.64
CA VAL A 49 -10.02 28.85 -8.93
C VAL A 49 -8.91 29.88 -8.69
N ALA A 50 -7.72 29.42 -8.27
CA ALA A 50 -6.57 30.29 -8.05
C ALA A 50 -6.10 30.99 -9.33
N TRP A 51 -6.23 30.37 -10.50
CA TRP A 51 -5.93 31.04 -11.77
C TRP A 51 -6.94 32.13 -12.11
N PHE A 52 -8.24 31.90 -11.89
CA PHE A 52 -9.27 32.92 -12.10
C PHE A 52 -9.11 34.13 -11.16
N ALA A 53 -8.71 33.89 -9.92
CA ALA A 53 -8.45 34.93 -8.93
C ALA A 53 -7.19 35.79 -9.20
N ARG A 54 -6.32 35.39 -10.14
CA ARG A 54 -5.12 36.19 -10.49
C ARG A 54 -5.49 37.43 -11.31
N PRO A 55 -4.90 38.60 -10.99
CA PRO A 55 -5.05 39.80 -11.81
C PRO A 55 -4.45 39.59 -13.20
N ALA A 56 -5.02 40.24 -14.22
CA ALA A 56 -4.66 40.05 -15.63
C ALA A 56 -3.17 40.27 -15.93
N ALA A 57 -2.49 41.14 -15.17
CA ALA A 57 -1.05 41.40 -15.29
C ALA A 57 -0.14 40.26 -14.80
N GLY A 58 -0.66 39.32 -14.00
CA GLY A 58 0.05 38.14 -13.50
C GLY A 58 -0.56 36.82 -13.96
N ARG A 59 -1.50 36.88 -14.92
CA ARG A 59 -2.18 35.72 -15.49
C ARG A 59 -1.23 35.10 -16.53
N GLY A 60 -0.42 34.14 -16.08
CA GLY A 60 0.39 33.29 -16.96
C GLY A 60 -0.47 32.42 -17.88
N GLY A 61 0.15 31.47 -18.57
CA GLY A 61 -0.55 30.53 -19.47
C GLY A 61 -1.78 29.88 -18.82
N PHE A 62 -2.76 29.52 -19.67
CA PHE A 62 -3.98 28.86 -19.23
C PHE A 62 -3.64 27.61 -18.39
N PRO A 63 -4.36 27.31 -17.28
CA PRO A 63 -4.04 26.23 -16.37
C PRO A 63 -4.49 24.89 -16.95
N LEU A 64 -3.98 24.55 -18.14
CA LEU A 64 -4.35 23.36 -18.91
C LEU A 64 -4.09 22.09 -18.10
N LEU A 65 -3.01 22.07 -17.33
CA LEU A 65 -2.66 20.97 -16.44
C LEU A 65 -3.69 20.79 -15.32
N GLY A 66 -4.17 21.88 -14.71
CA GLY A 66 -5.18 21.87 -13.65
C GLY A 66 -6.58 21.52 -14.16
N VAL A 67 -6.94 21.99 -15.35
CA VAL A 67 -8.18 21.59 -16.02
C VAL A 67 -8.14 20.11 -16.42
N GLY A 68 -7.02 19.67 -17.00
CA GLY A 68 -6.83 18.26 -17.39
C GLY A 68 -6.88 17.33 -16.19
N SER A 69 -6.20 17.66 -15.09
CA SER A 69 -6.23 16.86 -13.86
C SER A 69 -7.60 16.87 -13.18
N PHE A 70 -8.35 17.98 -13.25
CA PHE A 70 -9.73 18.05 -12.77
C PHE A 70 -10.66 17.14 -13.58
N LEU A 71 -10.61 17.23 -14.92
CA LEU A 71 -11.41 16.39 -15.81
C LEU A 71 -11.06 14.91 -15.65
N PHE A 72 -9.78 14.60 -15.51
CA PHE A 72 -9.32 13.23 -15.25
C PHE A 72 -9.82 12.71 -13.90
N GLY A 73 -9.71 13.52 -12.83
CA GLY A 73 -10.25 13.18 -11.51
C GLY A 73 -11.75 12.95 -11.54
N LEU A 74 -12.50 13.78 -12.28
CA LEU A 74 -13.94 13.62 -12.45
C LEU A 74 -14.27 12.32 -13.20
N TRP A 75 -13.52 12.03 -14.26
CA TRP A 75 -13.71 10.81 -15.05
C TRP A 75 -13.44 9.54 -14.23
N LEU A 76 -12.39 9.55 -13.39
CA LEU A 76 -12.10 8.46 -12.44
C LEU A 76 -13.26 8.18 -11.49
N VAL A 77 -13.95 9.23 -11.01
CA VAL A 77 -15.11 9.10 -10.10
C VAL A 77 -16.35 8.62 -10.83
N ILE A 78 -16.58 9.04 -12.08
CA ILE A 78 -17.75 8.64 -12.88
C ILE A 78 -17.64 7.20 -13.39
N ALA A 79 -16.44 6.78 -13.83
CA ALA A 79 -16.22 5.47 -14.44
C ALA A 79 -15.14 4.64 -13.71
N PRO A 80 -15.27 4.38 -12.39
CA PRO A 80 -14.21 3.74 -11.61
C PRO A 80 -13.94 2.29 -12.03
N ALA A 81 -14.99 1.57 -12.46
CA ALA A 81 -14.86 0.20 -12.93
C ALA A 81 -13.95 0.08 -14.18
N PHE A 82 -14.12 0.99 -15.15
CA PHE A 82 -13.29 1.03 -16.35
C PHE A 82 -11.81 1.21 -16.01
N PHE A 83 -11.49 2.13 -15.09
CA PHE A 83 -10.12 2.38 -14.68
C PHE A 83 -9.54 1.24 -13.83
N ALA A 84 -10.32 0.62 -12.96
CA ALA A 84 -9.88 -0.57 -12.23
C ALA A 84 -9.49 -1.72 -13.17
N ASP A 85 -10.27 -1.92 -14.24
CA ASP A 85 -9.98 -2.92 -15.26
C ASP A 85 -8.76 -2.53 -16.09
N LEU A 86 -8.71 -1.28 -16.55
CA LEU A 86 -7.56 -0.74 -17.30
C LEU A 86 -6.26 -0.90 -16.53
N LEU A 87 -6.24 -0.56 -15.23
CA LEU A 87 -5.07 -0.74 -14.37
C LEU A 87 -4.64 -2.20 -14.31
N THR A 88 -5.60 -3.12 -14.26
CA THR A 88 -5.32 -4.56 -14.21
C THR A 88 -4.76 -5.07 -15.54
N TYR A 89 -5.28 -4.59 -16.67
CA TYR A 89 -4.70 -4.89 -17.99
C TYR A 89 -3.28 -4.37 -18.13
N VAL A 90 -3.04 -3.12 -17.72
CA VAL A 90 -1.70 -2.51 -17.72
C VAL A 90 -0.76 -3.30 -16.83
N LEU A 91 -1.21 -3.69 -15.62
CA LEU A 91 -0.44 -4.53 -14.72
C LEU A 91 -0.12 -5.89 -15.35
N GLY A 92 -1.11 -6.55 -15.97
CA GLY A 92 -0.93 -7.82 -16.66
C GLY A 92 0.09 -7.74 -17.79
N PHE A 93 0.05 -6.66 -18.58
CA PHE A 93 1.01 -6.41 -19.65
C PHE A 93 2.43 -6.16 -19.11
N ILE A 94 2.56 -5.35 -18.07
CA ILE A 94 3.86 -5.09 -17.40
C ILE A 94 4.45 -6.38 -16.83
N LEU A 95 3.62 -7.23 -16.21
CA LEU A 95 4.05 -8.54 -15.71
C LEU A 95 4.49 -9.46 -16.85
N LEU A 96 3.76 -9.47 -17.97
CA LEU A 96 4.14 -10.26 -19.14
C LEU A 96 5.52 -9.85 -19.66
N MET A 97 5.73 -8.54 -19.86
CA MET A 97 7.01 -7.99 -20.31
C MET A 97 8.12 -8.25 -19.30
N GLY A 98 7.86 -8.06 -18.01
CA GLY A 98 8.81 -8.35 -16.93
C GLY A 98 9.19 -9.83 -16.87
N GLY A 99 8.24 -10.74 -17.06
CA GLY A 99 8.49 -12.18 -17.11
C GLY A 99 9.34 -12.58 -18.31
N VAL A 100 9.03 -12.06 -19.51
CA VAL A 100 9.86 -12.29 -20.71
C VAL A 100 11.27 -11.75 -20.50
N GLN A 101 11.41 -10.55 -19.95
CA GLN A 101 12.71 -9.94 -19.66
C GLN A 101 13.52 -10.77 -18.64
N GLN A 102 12.88 -11.29 -17.59
CA GLN A 102 13.54 -12.15 -16.61
C GLN A 102 14.04 -13.46 -17.23
N ILE A 103 13.23 -14.11 -18.08
CA ILE A 103 13.66 -15.31 -18.81
C ILE A 103 14.82 -14.98 -19.75
N ALA A 104 14.73 -13.87 -20.49
CA ALA A 104 15.79 -13.41 -21.37
C ALA A 104 17.10 -13.17 -20.60
N ALA A 105 17.03 -12.50 -19.45
CA ALA A 105 18.18 -12.25 -18.58
C ALA A 105 18.82 -13.56 -18.07
N LEU A 106 18.00 -14.51 -17.59
CA LEU A 106 18.50 -15.82 -17.15
C LEU A 106 19.08 -16.65 -18.32
N SER A 107 18.49 -16.54 -19.51
CA SER A 107 19.00 -17.21 -20.71
C SER A 107 20.35 -16.65 -21.16
N ALA A 108 20.55 -15.33 -21.05
CA ALA A 108 21.81 -14.67 -21.33
C ALA A 108 22.89 -15.04 -20.29
N ALA A 109 22.52 -15.08 -19.01
CA ALA A 109 23.40 -15.52 -17.92
C ALA A 109 23.86 -16.98 -18.10
N ARG A 110 23.04 -17.81 -18.75
CA ARG A 110 23.36 -19.21 -19.08
C ARG A 110 24.60 -19.38 -19.97
N ARG A 111 25.01 -18.31 -20.68
CA ARG A 111 26.24 -18.31 -21.49
C ARG A 111 27.51 -18.20 -20.65
N TRP A 112 27.41 -17.76 -19.40
CA TRP A 112 28.56 -17.46 -18.51
C TRP A 112 28.56 -18.30 -17.23
N MET A 113 27.42 -18.86 -16.84
CA MET A 113 27.25 -19.68 -15.65
C MET A 113 26.15 -20.73 -15.87
N ARG A 114 26.28 -21.92 -15.29
CA ARG A 114 25.18 -22.91 -15.27
C ARG A 114 24.05 -22.39 -14.38
N VAL A 115 22.99 -21.87 -15.00
CA VAL A 115 21.81 -21.38 -14.28
C VAL A 115 20.97 -22.59 -13.81
N PRO A 116 20.67 -22.71 -12.51
CA PRO A 116 19.83 -23.80 -11.99
C PRO A 116 18.42 -23.71 -12.57
N ALA A 117 17.83 -24.85 -12.94
CA ALA A 117 16.49 -24.91 -13.55
C ALA A 117 15.41 -24.26 -12.66
N GLY A 118 15.58 -24.34 -11.33
CA GLY A 118 14.68 -23.70 -10.37
C GLY A 118 14.59 -22.16 -10.49
N ALA A 119 15.61 -21.49 -11.05
CA ALA A 119 15.58 -20.05 -11.25
C ALA A 119 14.55 -19.59 -12.29
N TYR A 120 14.11 -20.49 -13.19
CA TYR A 120 13.06 -20.19 -14.18
C TYR A 120 11.64 -20.28 -13.62
N VAL A 121 11.46 -20.85 -12.43
CA VAL A 121 10.13 -21.01 -11.80
C VAL A 121 9.49 -19.65 -11.55
N VAL A 122 10.23 -18.72 -10.95
CA VAL A 122 9.72 -17.37 -10.64
C VAL A 122 9.31 -16.60 -11.91
N PRO A 123 10.16 -16.46 -12.96
CA PRO A 123 9.76 -15.82 -14.21
C PRO A 123 8.54 -16.45 -14.89
N VAL A 124 8.43 -17.78 -14.86
CA VAL A 124 7.29 -18.49 -15.44
C VAL A 124 6.01 -18.21 -14.65
N LEU A 125 6.06 -18.21 -13.32
CA LEU A 125 4.92 -17.82 -12.49
C LEU A 125 4.49 -16.37 -12.76
N ILE A 126 5.44 -15.45 -12.96
CA ILE A 126 5.16 -14.06 -13.32
C ILE A 126 4.47 -13.97 -14.68
N LEU A 127 4.94 -14.72 -15.68
CA LEU A 127 4.28 -14.79 -16.99
C LEU A 127 2.85 -15.32 -16.90
N LEU A 128 2.64 -16.41 -16.16
CA LEU A 128 1.31 -16.98 -15.96
C LEU A 128 0.38 -16.00 -15.24
N ALA A 129 0.88 -15.29 -14.23
CA ALA A 129 0.12 -14.26 -13.54
C ALA A 129 -0.24 -13.08 -14.47
N GLY A 130 0.71 -12.62 -15.30
CA GLY A 130 0.45 -11.58 -16.31
C GLY A 130 -0.57 -12.01 -17.35
N LEU A 131 -0.48 -13.25 -17.83
CA LEU A 131 -1.43 -13.83 -18.79
C LEU A 131 -2.83 -13.95 -18.17
N PHE A 132 -2.93 -14.43 -16.94
CA PHE A 132 -4.20 -14.50 -16.20
C PHE A 132 -4.84 -13.11 -16.04
N ALA A 133 -4.04 -12.09 -15.73
CA ALA A 133 -4.52 -10.70 -15.60
C ALA A 133 -5.03 -10.11 -16.92
N LEU A 134 -4.44 -10.49 -18.06
CA LEU A 134 -4.90 -10.05 -19.38
C LEU A 134 -6.18 -10.74 -19.84
N PHE A 135 -6.36 -12.03 -19.55
CA PHE A 135 -7.57 -12.75 -19.98
C PHE A 135 -8.74 -12.61 -19.01
N ASN A 136 -8.47 -12.39 -17.72
CA ASN A 136 -9.48 -12.27 -16.68
C ASN A 136 -9.16 -11.11 -15.72
N PRO A 137 -9.33 -9.85 -16.16
CA PRO A 137 -8.99 -8.67 -15.34
C PRO A 137 -9.79 -8.61 -14.03
N LEU A 138 -11.08 -8.97 -14.07
CA LEU A 138 -11.94 -9.02 -12.88
C LEU A 138 -11.45 -10.09 -11.88
N GLY A 139 -11.12 -11.28 -12.37
CA GLY A 139 -10.57 -12.35 -11.54
C GLY A 139 -9.20 -11.99 -10.95
N ALA A 140 -8.33 -11.39 -11.76
CA ALA A 140 -6.98 -11.02 -11.35
C ALA A 140 -6.96 -9.91 -10.31
N ARG A 141 -7.69 -8.82 -10.52
CA ARG A 141 -7.79 -7.75 -9.52
C ARG A 141 -8.37 -8.30 -8.21
N SER A 142 -9.44 -9.10 -8.29
CA SER A 142 -10.10 -9.68 -7.12
C SER A 142 -9.13 -10.57 -6.34
N THR A 143 -8.40 -11.43 -7.03
CA THR A 143 -7.38 -12.30 -6.44
C THR A 143 -6.30 -11.49 -5.73
N VAL A 144 -5.80 -10.41 -6.33
CA VAL A 144 -4.78 -9.54 -5.72
C VAL A 144 -5.31 -8.92 -4.42
N PHE A 145 -6.51 -8.37 -4.42
CA PHE A 145 -7.12 -7.79 -3.22
C PHE A 145 -7.42 -8.83 -2.14
N VAL A 146 -7.86 -10.03 -2.51
CA VAL A 146 -8.06 -11.14 -1.56
C VAL A 146 -6.75 -11.58 -0.92
N VAL A 147 -5.66 -11.72 -1.71
CA VAL A 147 -4.33 -12.08 -1.18
C VAL A 147 -3.82 -11.03 -0.20
N ILE A 148 -3.99 -9.74 -0.54
CA ILE A 148 -3.66 -8.62 0.36
C ILE A 148 -4.53 -8.66 1.62
N GLY A 149 -5.83 -8.92 1.47
CA GLY A 149 -6.79 -9.04 2.57
C GLY A 149 -6.44 -10.17 3.55
N ILE A 150 -6.13 -11.36 3.03
CA ILE A 150 -5.70 -12.51 3.86
C ILE A 150 -4.37 -12.20 4.55
N SER A 151 -3.39 -11.67 3.81
CA SER A 151 -2.06 -11.36 4.36
C SER A 151 -2.14 -10.29 5.47
N SER A 152 -2.96 -9.25 5.28
CA SER A 152 -3.21 -8.23 6.30
C SER A 152 -3.99 -8.78 7.49
N PHE A 153 -4.95 -9.68 7.27
CA PHE A 153 -5.67 -10.36 8.36
C PHE A 153 -4.74 -11.24 9.21
N VAL A 154 -3.88 -12.05 8.58
CA VAL A 154 -2.88 -12.88 9.27
C VAL A 154 -1.90 -12.01 10.07
N TYR A 155 -1.45 -10.90 9.47
CA TYR A 155 -0.61 -9.93 10.16
C TYR A 155 -1.30 -9.32 11.38
N ALA A 156 -2.54 -8.84 11.23
CA ALA A 156 -3.32 -8.27 12.32
C ALA A 156 -3.57 -9.28 13.46
N LEU A 157 -3.84 -10.54 13.11
CA LEU A 157 -4.01 -11.62 14.07
C LEU A 157 -2.71 -11.92 14.82
N SER A 158 -1.58 -11.94 14.12
CA SER A 158 -0.25 -12.15 14.72
C SER A 158 0.08 -11.05 15.73
N GLU A 159 -0.21 -9.80 15.38
CA GLU A 159 -0.02 -8.64 16.26
C GLU A 159 -0.93 -8.72 17.50
N LEU A 160 -2.19 -9.15 17.31
CA LEU A 160 -3.16 -9.32 18.40
C LEU A 160 -2.75 -10.44 19.36
N VAL A 161 -2.28 -11.58 18.84
CA VAL A 161 -1.76 -12.69 19.65
C VAL A 161 -0.51 -12.26 20.43
N ASN A 162 0.42 -11.57 19.77
CA ASN A 162 1.62 -11.06 20.40
C ASN A 162 1.27 -10.09 21.55
N TRP A 163 0.32 -9.19 21.33
CA TRP A 163 -0.20 -8.27 22.35
C TRP A 163 -0.85 -9.00 23.55
N PHE A 164 -1.70 -9.99 23.31
CA PHE A 164 -2.28 -10.82 24.38
C PHE A 164 -1.20 -11.54 25.19
N GLY A 165 -0.15 -12.02 24.51
CA GLY A 165 1.05 -12.59 25.14
C GLY A 165 1.77 -11.60 26.06
N PHE A 166 1.95 -10.35 25.62
CA PHE A 166 2.56 -9.28 26.42
C PHE A 166 1.70 -8.85 27.62
N LEU A 167 0.38 -8.83 27.50
CA LEU A 167 -0.52 -8.54 28.63
C LEU A 167 -0.47 -9.65 29.68
N ARG A 168 -0.42 -10.90 29.24
CA ARG A 168 -0.40 -12.07 30.13
C ARG A 168 0.97 -12.33 30.76
N ARG A 169 2.03 -11.76 30.17
CA ARG A 169 3.42 -11.79 30.68
C ARG A 169 3.90 -10.43 31.21
N ARG A 170 3.00 -9.51 31.57
CA ARG A 170 3.36 -8.40 32.46
C ARG A 170 4.01 -9.03 33.70
N PRO A 171 5.31 -8.76 34.00
CA PRO A 171 5.81 -9.04 35.34
C PRO A 171 4.84 -8.33 36.30
N LYS A 172 4.29 -9.05 37.28
CA LYS A 172 3.87 -8.37 38.52
C LYS A 172 5.10 -7.58 38.94
N ASP A 173 4.95 -6.29 39.17
CA ASP A 173 6.04 -5.41 39.61
C ASP A 173 6.82 -6.15 40.70
N THR A 174 8.00 -6.64 40.36
CA THR A 174 8.98 -7.02 41.37
C THR A 174 9.38 -5.67 41.97
N PRO A 175 9.09 -5.39 43.25
CA PRO A 175 9.62 -4.19 43.88
C PRO A 175 11.13 -4.28 43.71
N LEU A 176 11.72 -3.28 43.06
CA LEU A 176 13.16 -3.09 43.08
C LEU A 176 13.57 -3.11 44.57
N PRO A 177 14.56 -3.94 44.97
CA PRO A 177 15.09 -3.85 46.33
C PRO A 177 15.51 -2.39 46.56
N GLN A 178 15.01 -1.80 47.64
CA GLN A 178 15.54 -0.55 48.17
C GLN A 178 17.04 -0.76 48.36
N ALA A 179 17.84 -0.16 47.49
CA ALA A 179 19.25 0.04 47.75
C ALA A 179 19.33 1.22 48.73
N ASP A 180 19.11 0.92 50.01
CA ASP A 180 19.60 1.73 51.10
C ASP A 180 21.13 1.73 51.01
N GLY A 181 21.74 2.92 50.95
CA GLY A 181 23.20 3.06 51.00
C GLY A 181 23.70 4.30 50.28
N GLU A 182 23.71 5.41 51.02
CA GLU A 182 24.71 6.49 50.98
C GLU A 182 25.48 6.69 49.66
N VAL A 183 25.08 7.71 48.90
CA VAL A 183 26.03 8.47 48.08
C VAL A 183 25.94 9.92 48.52
N GLU A 184 26.72 10.16 49.56
CA GLU A 184 27.36 11.38 50.05
C GLU A 184 27.33 12.56 49.05
N ASP A 185 26.87 13.70 49.57
CA ASP A 185 26.88 15.01 48.95
C ASP A 185 28.30 15.39 48.47
N ALA A 186 28.52 15.42 47.16
CA ALA A 186 29.66 16.10 46.57
C ALA A 186 29.27 17.55 46.26
N GLU A 187 29.57 18.40 47.23
CA GLU A 187 29.58 19.86 47.18
C GLU A 187 30.39 20.37 45.97
N ILE A 188 29.74 21.20 45.15
CA ILE A 188 30.36 21.89 44.02
C ILE A 188 31.09 23.11 44.58
N VAL A 189 32.43 23.05 44.64
CA VAL A 189 33.27 24.23 44.91
C VAL A 189 33.47 25.00 43.60
N GLU A 190 33.36 26.32 43.71
CA GLU A 190 33.52 27.39 42.68
C GLU A 190 34.61 27.15 41.62
#